data_AF-A0A8S3F6U0-F1
#
_entry.id   AF-A0A8S3F6U0-F1
#
_cell.length_a   1.000
_cell.length_b   1.000
_cell.length_c   1.000
_cell.angle_alpha   90.00
_cell.angle_beta   90.00
_cell.angle_gamma   90.00
#
_symmetry.space_group_name_H-M   'P 1'
#
loop_
_entity.id
_entity.type
_entity.pdbx_description
1 polymer ?
#
loop_
_entity_poly.entity_id
_entity_poly.type
_entity_poly.pdbx_seq_one_letter_code
_entity_poly.pdbx_strand_id
1 'polypeptide(L)'
;MLLIIVILAVGFSNIETCPIFCRCYSSFDGFHIACQNAGLYEIPFNLTRFLQTTEHQNLIVDLSLNFLSVLPCNFLQISSIITLILTKNRIESIPLCFSQSSIRMLHLNENQLRFSLATILSSSKLLYLDLSHNHIPYLPRTFFNRLRRLRTLILNGELSLFEKNNDQWIRSLTTRNQLTIIICDENFHVPLCLFNNLFQSNRLLSMELNSLIHCDCSFVYLPL
;
A
#
# COMPACT_ATOMS: atom_id res chain seq x y z
N MET A 1 -7.40 65.23 -6.26
CA MET A 1 -7.34 63.84 -6.75
C MET A 1 -6.18 63.16 -6.02
N LEU A 2 -6.44 62.61 -4.82
CA LEU A 2 -5.42 61.90 -4.04
C LEU A 2 -5.30 60.47 -4.59
N LEU A 3 -4.10 60.07 -4.99
CA LEU A 3 -3.79 58.67 -5.27
C LEU A 3 -3.61 57.94 -3.93
N ILE A 4 -4.53 57.04 -3.62
CA ILE A 4 -4.38 56.06 -2.53
C ILE A 4 -3.46 54.97 -3.07
N ILE A 5 -2.23 54.92 -2.58
CA ILE A 5 -1.33 53.79 -2.83
C ILE A 5 -1.80 52.65 -1.93
N VAL A 6 -2.57 51.73 -2.49
CA VAL A 6 -2.87 50.44 -1.84
C VAL A 6 -1.59 49.62 -1.90
N ILE A 7 -0.84 49.62 -0.80
CA ILE A 7 0.22 48.63 -0.60
C ILE A 7 -0.50 47.29 -0.42
N LEU A 8 -0.60 46.51 -1.51
CA LEU A 8 -0.91 45.10 -1.41
C LEU A 8 0.20 44.49 -0.58
N ALA A 9 -0.08 44.18 0.68
CA ALA A 9 0.71 43.26 1.46
C ALA A 9 0.69 41.94 0.67
N VAL A 10 1.72 41.73 -0.15
CA VAL A 10 2.05 40.41 -0.65
C VAL A 10 2.39 39.65 0.62
N GLY A 11 1.42 38.91 1.15
CA GLY A 11 1.65 38.00 2.25
C GLY A 11 2.81 37.13 1.81
N PHE A 12 3.93 37.24 2.51
CA PHE A 12 4.95 36.21 2.46
C PHE A 12 4.23 34.95 2.95
N SER A 13 3.77 34.13 2.01
CA SER A 13 3.45 32.74 2.34
C SER A 13 4.71 32.23 3.01
N ASN A 14 4.57 31.76 4.25
CA ASN A 14 5.65 31.02 4.90
C ASN A 14 5.94 29.86 3.93
N ILE A 15 6.99 29.98 3.13
CA ILE A 15 7.47 28.91 2.27
C ILE A 15 7.96 27.88 3.28
N GLU A 16 7.09 26.95 3.67
CA GLU A 16 7.52 25.76 4.39
C GLU A 16 8.42 25.04 3.40
N THR A 17 9.71 25.19 3.63
CA THR A 17 10.75 24.59 2.81
C THR A 17 10.65 23.08 2.94
N CYS A 18 11.15 22.37 1.93
CA CYS A 18 11.21 20.91 1.98
C CYS A 18 11.85 20.47 3.31
N PRO A 19 11.26 19.50 4.05
CA PRO A 19 11.80 19.06 5.33
C PRO A 19 13.27 18.65 5.20
N ILE A 20 14.10 18.98 6.19
CA ILE A 20 15.57 18.89 6.09
C ILE A 20 16.11 17.48 5.81
N PHE A 21 15.38 16.45 6.24
CA PHE A 21 15.71 15.03 6.03
C PHE A 21 15.03 14.46 4.78
N CYS A 22 14.44 15.32 3.95
CA CYS A 22 13.77 14.95 2.72
C CYS A 22 14.33 15.73 1.52
N ARG A 23 14.13 15.18 0.34
CA ARG A 23 14.29 15.87 -0.94
C ARG A 23 12.92 16.00 -1.59
N CYS A 24 12.58 17.21 -2.05
CA CYS A 24 11.30 17.48 -2.69
C CYS A 24 11.50 17.89 -4.15
N TYR A 25 10.69 17.35 -5.06
CA TYR A 25 10.77 17.66 -6.48
C TYR A 25 9.47 17.35 -7.21
N SER A 26 9.21 18.07 -8.29
CA SER A 26 8.09 17.78 -9.19
C SER A 26 8.51 16.76 -10.26
N SER A 27 7.61 15.85 -10.58
CA SER A 27 7.72 14.89 -11.69
C SER A 27 6.39 14.82 -12.45
N PHE A 28 6.35 14.09 -13.55
CA PHE A 28 5.15 13.93 -14.38
C PHE A 28 3.99 13.24 -13.64
N ASP A 29 4.32 12.42 -12.64
CA ASP A 29 3.41 11.59 -11.86
C ASP A 29 2.97 12.23 -10.54
N GLY A 30 3.55 13.36 -10.14
CA GLY A 30 3.18 14.07 -8.91
C GLY A 30 4.31 14.90 -8.30
N PHE A 31 4.04 15.43 -7.10
CA PHE A 31 5.05 16.10 -6.28
C PHE A 31 5.62 15.10 -5.28
N HIS A 32 6.92 14.85 -5.37
CA HIS A 32 7.63 13.85 -4.57
C HIS A 32 8.21 14.48 -3.31
N ILE A 33 8.04 13.81 -2.18
CA ILE A 33 8.66 14.10 -0.89
C ILE A 33 9.42 12.82 -0.49
N ALA A 34 10.72 12.82 -0.78
CA ALA A 34 11.60 11.67 -0.63
C ALA A 34 12.42 11.75 0.66
N CYS A 35 12.06 10.97 1.68
CA CYS A 35 12.65 10.96 3.02
C CYS A 35 13.25 9.59 3.37
N GLN A 36 13.86 8.92 2.39
CA GLN A 36 14.37 7.57 2.54
C GLN A 36 15.62 7.55 3.42
N ASN A 37 15.80 6.49 4.21
CA ASN A 37 17.01 6.26 5.00
C ASN A 37 17.41 7.46 5.88
N ALA A 38 16.42 8.16 6.42
CA ALA A 38 16.59 9.32 7.28
C ALA A 38 16.72 8.93 8.77
N GLY A 39 16.68 7.63 9.09
CA GLY A 39 16.78 7.12 10.46
C GLY A 39 15.53 7.39 11.30
N LEU A 40 14.36 7.52 10.66
CA LEU A 40 13.11 7.91 11.34
C LEU A 40 12.52 6.73 12.11
N TYR A 41 12.21 6.93 13.40
CA TYR A 41 11.45 5.96 14.22
C TYR A 41 9.96 6.30 14.29
N GLU A 42 9.62 7.56 14.03
CA GLU A 42 8.26 8.08 13.95
C GLU A 42 8.16 9.12 12.83
N ILE A 43 6.95 9.48 12.44
CA ILE A 43 6.72 10.54 11.46
C ILE A 43 6.97 11.91 12.12
N PRO A 44 7.96 12.70 11.66
CA PRO A 44 8.26 13.98 12.31
C PRO A 44 7.13 14.99 12.12
N PHE A 45 6.86 15.79 13.17
CA PHE A 45 5.83 16.84 13.12
C PHE A 45 6.02 17.82 11.96
N ASN A 46 7.26 18.22 11.68
CA ASN A 46 7.57 19.16 10.59
C ASN A 46 7.20 18.58 9.20
N LEU A 47 7.35 17.27 9.01
CA LEU A 47 6.91 16.61 7.78
C LEU A 47 5.38 16.64 7.68
N THR A 48 4.69 16.32 8.78
CA THR A 48 3.21 16.34 8.80
C THR A 48 2.67 17.74 8.52
N ARG A 49 3.28 18.76 9.13
CA ARG A 49 2.93 20.17 8.91
C ARG A 49 3.13 20.59 7.46
N PHE A 50 4.30 20.31 6.89
CA PHE A 50 4.60 20.57 5.48
C PHE A 50 3.57 19.95 4.54
N LEU A 51 3.20 18.69 4.78
CA LEU A 51 2.22 17.97 3.96
C LEU A 51 0.79 18.53 4.11
N GLN A 52 0.47 19.18 5.22
CA GLN A 52 -0.83 19.83 5.46
C GLN A 52 -0.94 21.24 4.88
N THR A 53 0.18 21.95 4.75
CA THR A 53 0.23 23.37 4.33
C THR A 53 0.64 23.54 2.87
N THR A 54 1.30 22.55 2.29
CA THR A 54 1.78 22.62 0.90
C THR A 54 0.63 22.79 -0.09
N GLU A 55 0.81 23.68 -1.06
CA GLU A 55 -0.14 23.90 -2.17
C GLU A 55 -0.04 22.81 -3.24
N HIS A 56 0.96 21.93 -3.16
CA HIS A 56 1.12 20.83 -4.09
C HIS A 56 0.01 19.79 -3.93
N GLN A 57 -0.44 19.26 -5.06
CA GLN A 57 -1.41 18.17 -5.12
C GLN A 57 -0.74 16.90 -5.60
N ASN A 58 -1.43 15.76 -5.41
CA ASN A 58 -0.94 14.46 -5.84
C ASN A 58 0.45 14.15 -5.25
N LEU A 59 0.51 14.18 -3.91
CA LEU A 59 1.75 13.99 -3.18
C LEU A 59 2.14 12.51 -3.18
N ILE A 60 3.42 12.30 -3.45
CA ILE A 60 4.08 11.00 -3.41
C ILE A 60 5.09 11.09 -2.26
N VAL A 61 4.78 10.42 -1.15
CA VAL A 61 5.59 10.47 0.06
C VAL A 61 6.37 9.16 0.18
N ASP A 62 7.69 9.25 0.11
CA ASP A 62 8.58 8.11 0.28
C ASP A 62 9.27 8.18 1.64
N LEU A 63 8.94 7.22 2.49
CA LEU A 63 9.46 7.02 3.85
C LEU A 63 10.15 5.65 3.97
N SER A 64 10.57 5.07 2.86
CA SER A 64 11.24 3.78 2.84
C SER A 64 12.58 3.78 3.58
N LEU A 65 13.07 2.60 3.95
CA LEU A 65 14.38 2.42 4.61
C LEU A 65 14.48 3.15 5.95
N ASN A 66 13.39 3.26 6.70
CA ASN A 66 13.38 3.86 8.04
C ASN A 66 13.05 2.79 9.11
N PHE A 67 12.81 3.22 10.33
CA PHE A 67 12.49 2.35 11.48
C PHE A 67 11.06 2.59 11.99
N LEU A 68 10.16 3.05 11.12
CA LEU A 68 8.78 3.37 11.49
C LEU A 68 8.05 2.10 11.93
N SER A 69 7.42 2.16 13.10
CA SER A 69 6.59 1.07 13.64
C SER A 69 5.10 1.39 13.63
N VAL A 70 4.75 2.68 13.74
CA VAL A 70 3.37 3.17 13.81
C VAL A 70 3.20 4.38 12.90
N LEU A 71 2.03 4.49 12.27
CA LEU A 71 1.63 5.64 11.46
C LEU A 71 0.56 6.44 12.21
N PRO A 72 0.72 7.75 12.44
CA PRO A 72 -0.26 8.53 13.17
C PRO A 72 -1.44 8.92 12.26
N CYS A 73 -2.64 9.03 12.84
CA CYS A 73 -3.86 9.26 12.06
C CYS A 73 -3.92 10.62 11.35
N ASN A 74 -3.40 11.66 11.98
CA ASN A 74 -3.32 13.00 11.39
C ASN A 74 -2.49 13.03 10.10
N PHE A 75 -1.46 12.17 10.00
CA PHE A 75 -0.66 12.00 8.78
C PHE A 75 -1.44 11.24 7.71
N LEU A 76 -2.10 10.14 8.07
CA LEU A 76 -2.85 9.30 7.12
C LEU A 76 -4.11 9.97 6.55
N GLN A 77 -4.64 10.97 7.25
CA GLN A 77 -5.82 11.74 6.85
C GLN A 77 -5.49 12.94 5.95
N ILE A 78 -4.22 13.21 5.65
CA ILE A 78 -3.83 14.27 4.72
C ILE A 78 -4.32 13.90 3.32
N SER A 79 -5.30 14.65 2.81
CA SER A 79 -6.04 14.31 1.59
C SER A 79 -5.23 14.44 0.30
N SER A 80 -4.14 15.20 0.35
CA SER A 80 -3.24 15.41 -0.79
C SER A 80 -2.26 14.24 -1.02
N ILE A 81 -2.07 13.36 -0.03
CA ILE A 81 -1.23 12.15 -0.17
C ILE A 81 -1.97 11.09 -0.99
N ILE A 82 -1.42 10.78 -2.16
CA ILE A 82 -1.98 9.79 -3.10
C ILE A 82 -1.15 8.52 -3.12
N THR A 83 0.18 8.65 -3.03
CA THR A 83 1.10 7.52 -2.95
C THR A 83 1.90 7.59 -1.66
N LEU A 84 1.93 6.48 -0.93
CA LEU A 84 2.71 6.34 0.30
C LEU A 84 3.62 5.11 0.19
N ILE A 85 4.93 5.34 0.24
CA ILE A 85 5.95 4.30 0.16
C ILE A 85 6.56 4.11 1.55
N LEU A 86 6.37 2.93 2.13
CA LEU A 86 6.82 2.55 3.47
C LEU A 86 7.68 1.28 3.45
N THR A 87 8.22 0.94 2.28
CA THR A 87 9.08 -0.22 2.07
C THR A 87 10.24 -0.27 3.07
N LYS A 88 10.59 -1.45 3.59
CA LYS A 88 11.72 -1.62 4.53
C LYS A 88 11.59 -0.73 5.77
N ASN A 89 10.51 -0.93 6.52
CA ASN A 89 10.28 -0.33 7.84
C ASN A 89 10.00 -1.45 8.87
N ARG A 90 9.47 -1.10 10.05
CA ARG A 90 9.14 -2.05 11.14
C ARG A 90 7.64 -2.02 11.46
N ILE A 91 6.80 -1.76 10.46
CA ILE A 91 5.37 -1.57 10.68
C ILE A 91 4.72 -2.93 10.95
N GLU A 92 4.10 -3.06 12.11
CA GLU A 92 3.41 -4.29 12.54
C GLU A 92 1.90 -4.26 12.24
N SER A 93 1.32 -3.05 12.17
CA SER A 93 -0.10 -2.86 11.90
C SER A 93 -0.39 -1.52 11.23
N ILE A 94 -1.53 -1.45 10.54
CA ILE A 94 -2.08 -0.22 9.98
C ILE A 94 -3.22 0.26 10.90
N PRO A 95 -3.28 1.54 11.28
CA PRO A 95 -4.31 2.03 12.19
C PRO A 95 -5.68 2.15 11.51
N LEU A 96 -6.77 2.06 12.29
CA LEU A 96 -8.16 2.10 11.80
C LEU A 96 -8.51 3.34 10.96
N CYS A 97 -7.90 4.48 11.27
CA CYS A 97 -8.09 5.74 10.55
C CYS A 97 -7.63 5.70 9.08
N PHE A 98 -6.84 4.68 8.69
CA PHE A 98 -6.46 4.46 7.30
C PHE A 98 -7.70 4.28 6.38
N SER A 99 -8.80 3.76 6.92
CA SER A 99 -10.09 3.61 6.21
C SER A 99 -10.62 4.91 5.58
N GLN A 100 -10.22 6.07 6.11
CA GLN A 100 -10.59 7.41 5.63
C GLN A 100 -9.51 8.06 4.76
N SER A 101 -8.39 7.39 4.54
CA SER A 101 -7.27 7.94 3.78
C SER A 101 -7.62 8.15 2.31
N SER A 102 -6.98 9.16 1.70
CA SER A 102 -7.05 9.39 0.26
C SER A 102 -5.99 8.63 -0.54
N ILE A 103 -5.12 7.87 0.14
CA ILE A 103 -4.08 7.05 -0.47
C ILE A 103 -4.67 6.04 -1.46
N ARG A 104 -4.05 5.98 -2.64
CA ARG A 104 -4.41 5.09 -3.75
C ARG A 104 -3.35 4.04 -4.01
N MET A 105 -2.08 4.38 -3.79
CA MET A 105 -0.95 3.47 -3.96
C MET A 105 -0.22 3.34 -2.62
N LEU A 106 -0.16 2.12 -2.08
CA LEU A 106 0.47 1.86 -0.78
C LEU A 106 1.49 0.74 -0.91
N HIS A 107 2.76 1.07 -0.64
CA HIS A 107 3.84 0.09 -0.56
C HIS A 107 4.17 -0.18 0.90
N LEU A 108 3.94 -1.41 1.34
CA LEU A 108 4.24 -1.89 2.69
C LEU A 108 5.16 -3.11 2.67
N ASN A 109 5.80 -3.37 1.53
CA ASN A 109 6.69 -4.52 1.41
C ASN A 109 7.88 -4.42 2.36
N GLU A 110 8.39 -5.58 2.78
CA GLU A 110 9.53 -5.67 3.73
C GLU A 110 9.23 -4.94 5.05
N ASN A 111 8.09 -5.26 5.66
CA ASN A 111 7.69 -4.81 7.00
C ASN A 111 7.41 -6.03 7.90
N GLN A 112 6.79 -5.81 9.05
CA GLN A 112 6.55 -6.85 10.06
C GLN A 112 5.04 -7.11 10.25
N LEU A 113 4.22 -6.88 9.21
CA LEU A 113 2.77 -6.99 9.31
C LEU A 113 2.35 -8.44 9.61
N ARG A 114 1.58 -8.65 10.69
CA ARG A 114 1.04 -9.96 11.12
C ARG A 114 -0.46 -10.19 10.87
N PHE A 115 -1.13 -9.18 10.32
CA PHE A 115 -2.48 -9.17 9.74
C PHE A 115 -3.69 -9.60 10.61
N SER A 116 -4.57 -8.61 10.86
CA SER A 116 -6.00 -8.72 11.17
C SER A 116 -6.74 -7.51 10.55
N LEU A 117 -6.64 -7.32 9.22
CA LEU A 117 -6.91 -6.01 8.58
C LEU A 117 -8.21 -5.89 7.77
N ALA A 118 -9.12 -6.87 7.78
CA ALA A 118 -10.39 -6.73 7.05
C ALA A 118 -11.21 -5.49 7.47
N THR A 119 -11.10 -5.08 8.74
CA THR A 119 -11.78 -3.90 9.27
C THR A 119 -11.05 -2.60 8.93
N ILE A 120 -9.73 -2.63 8.83
CA ILE A 120 -8.88 -1.42 8.75
C ILE A 120 -8.82 -0.85 7.33
N LEU A 121 -8.80 -1.72 6.32
CA LEU A 121 -8.81 -1.30 4.92
C LEU A 121 -10.22 -1.12 4.33
N SER A 122 -11.24 -1.31 5.18
CA SER A 122 -12.63 -0.97 4.90
C SER A 122 -12.70 0.46 4.35
N SER A 123 -13.40 0.68 3.23
CA SER A 123 -13.58 1.99 2.57
C SER A 123 -12.34 2.69 1.98
N SER A 124 -11.16 2.05 1.95
CA SER A 124 -9.99 2.69 1.35
C SER A 124 -10.17 2.97 -0.15
N LYS A 125 -9.52 4.05 -0.62
CA LYS A 125 -9.47 4.40 -2.05
C LYS A 125 -8.36 3.65 -2.81
N LEU A 126 -7.78 2.62 -2.19
CA LEU A 126 -6.65 1.88 -2.72
C LEU A 126 -6.94 1.27 -4.09
N LEU A 127 -5.99 1.45 -4.99
CA LEU A 127 -5.91 0.85 -6.32
C LEU A 127 -4.75 -0.15 -6.37
N TYR A 128 -3.66 0.15 -5.66
CA TYR A 128 -2.46 -0.69 -5.57
C TYR A 128 -2.09 -0.91 -4.10
N LEU A 129 -1.78 -2.14 -3.74
CA LEU A 129 -1.31 -2.52 -2.42
C LEU A 129 -0.21 -3.57 -2.53
N ASP A 130 0.97 -3.27 -2.01
CA ASP A 130 2.07 -4.23 -1.91
C ASP A 130 2.30 -4.62 -0.45
N LEU A 131 2.12 -5.91 -0.16
CA LEU A 131 2.31 -6.54 1.14
C LEU A 131 3.41 -7.61 1.12
N SER A 132 4.18 -7.71 0.04
CA SER A 132 5.26 -8.71 -0.10
C SER A 132 6.30 -8.59 1.03
N HIS A 133 7.01 -9.68 1.32
CA HIS A 133 7.99 -9.76 2.41
C HIS A 133 7.48 -9.25 3.77
N ASN A 134 6.24 -9.56 4.13
CA ASN A 134 5.70 -9.38 5.49
C ASN A 134 5.52 -10.73 6.22
N HIS A 135 4.87 -10.77 7.39
CA HIS A 135 4.61 -12.00 8.14
C HIS A 135 3.10 -12.29 8.22
N ILE A 136 2.43 -12.35 7.07
CA ILE A 136 0.96 -12.45 6.95
C ILE A 136 0.55 -13.93 6.94
N PRO A 137 0.09 -14.52 8.06
CA PRO A 137 -0.18 -15.95 8.12
C PRO A 137 -1.45 -16.33 7.36
N TYR A 138 -2.41 -15.40 7.23
CA TYR A 138 -3.66 -15.61 6.50
C TYR A 138 -4.32 -14.30 6.09
N LEU A 139 -5.16 -14.37 5.05
CA LEU A 139 -6.10 -13.32 4.70
C LEU A 139 -7.53 -13.80 5.01
N PRO A 140 -8.34 -13.01 5.73
CA PRO A 140 -9.71 -13.41 6.04
C PRO A 140 -10.57 -13.45 4.77
N ARG A 141 -11.60 -14.30 4.75
CA ARG A 141 -12.60 -14.40 3.66
C ARG A 141 -13.17 -13.04 3.23
N THR A 142 -13.25 -12.09 4.15
CA THR A 142 -13.84 -10.77 3.93
C THR A 142 -12.84 -9.71 3.48
N PHE A 143 -11.55 -10.06 3.32
CA PHE A 143 -10.49 -9.11 2.93
C PHE A 143 -10.87 -8.32 1.69
N PHE A 144 -11.41 -9.01 0.69
CA PHE A 144 -11.85 -8.42 -0.57
C PHE A 144 -13.31 -7.92 -0.57
N ASN A 145 -14.08 -8.06 0.51
CA ASN A 145 -15.46 -7.58 0.48
C ASN A 145 -15.54 -6.05 0.46
N ARG A 146 -14.52 -5.38 1.02
CA ARG A 146 -14.53 -3.92 1.24
C ARG A 146 -13.46 -3.14 0.47
N LEU A 147 -12.44 -3.80 -0.06
CA LEU A 147 -11.38 -3.21 -0.90
C LEU A 147 -11.81 -2.99 -2.38
N ARG A 148 -13.05 -2.58 -2.66
CA ARG A 148 -13.71 -2.74 -4.00
C ARG A 148 -12.98 -2.08 -5.17
N ARG A 149 -12.09 -1.12 -4.90
CA ARG A 149 -11.35 -0.37 -5.93
C ARG A 149 -9.97 -0.95 -6.21
N LEU A 150 -9.50 -1.89 -5.38
CA LEU A 150 -8.17 -2.47 -5.51
C LEU A 150 -8.06 -3.22 -6.84
N ARG A 151 -7.04 -2.86 -7.63
CA ARG A 151 -6.73 -3.40 -8.96
C ARG A 151 -5.49 -4.27 -8.92
N THR A 152 -4.53 -3.95 -8.06
CA THR A 152 -3.29 -4.72 -7.93
C THR A 152 -3.04 -5.02 -6.47
N LEU A 153 -2.79 -6.28 -6.17
CA LEU A 153 -2.33 -6.74 -4.87
C LEU A 153 -1.06 -7.56 -5.05
N ILE A 154 -0.03 -7.25 -4.28
CA ILE A 154 1.21 -8.03 -4.24
C ILE A 154 1.33 -8.69 -2.86
N LEU A 155 1.62 -9.99 -2.83
CA LEU A 155 1.69 -10.80 -1.62
C LEU A 155 2.94 -11.70 -1.64
N ASN A 156 3.33 -12.21 -0.46
CA ASN A 156 4.35 -13.25 -0.34
C ASN A 156 3.87 -14.56 -0.98
N GLY A 157 4.80 -15.34 -1.52
CA GLY A 157 4.61 -16.76 -1.81
C GLY A 157 4.77 -17.69 -0.60
N GLU A 158 4.38 -17.29 0.61
CA GLU A 158 4.50 -18.19 1.77
C GLU A 158 3.38 -19.24 1.79
N LEU A 159 3.74 -20.51 2.03
CA LEU A 159 2.84 -21.68 2.12
C LEU A 159 1.60 -21.41 2.99
N SER A 160 1.81 -20.78 4.16
CA SER A 160 0.77 -20.53 5.17
C SER A 160 -0.43 -19.78 4.60
N LEU A 161 -0.20 -18.85 3.67
CA LEU A 161 -1.24 -18.06 3.02
C LEU A 161 -2.10 -18.87 2.04
N PHE A 162 -1.56 -19.97 1.50
CA PHE A 162 -2.17 -20.81 0.47
C PHE A 162 -2.51 -22.25 0.93
N GLU A 163 -2.36 -22.56 2.23
CA GLU A 163 -2.72 -23.87 2.80
C GLU A 163 -4.22 -24.23 2.60
N LYS A 164 -4.57 -25.53 2.61
CA LYS A 164 -5.91 -26.04 2.19
C LYS A 164 -7.13 -25.53 2.93
N ASN A 165 -6.95 -24.81 4.03
CA ASN A 165 -8.05 -24.25 4.80
C ASN A 165 -8.01 -22.71 4.87
N ASN A 166 -7.04 -22.10 4.17
CA ASN A 166 -6.84 -20.66 4.06
C ASN A 166 -7.27 -20.10 2.69
N ASP A 167 -7.92 -20.92 1.85
CA ASP A 167 -8.36 -20.53 0.50
C ASP A 167 -9.61 -19.63 0.48
N GLN A 168 -10.18 -19.31 1.65
CA GLN A 168 -11.46 -18.60 1.73
C GLN A 168 -11.39 -17.19 1.12
N TRP A 169 -10.25 -16.51 1.25
CA TRP A 169 -10.04 -15.22 0.61
C TRP A 169 -10.00 -15.36 -0.92
N ILE A 170 -9.42 -16.44 -1.45
CA ILE A 170 -9.39 -16.75 -2.88
C ILE A 170 -10.82 -16.99 -3.38
N ARG A 171 -11.63 -17.76 -2.64
CA ARG A 171 -13.04 -17.99 -2.98
C ARG A 171 -13.88 -16.71 -2.97
N SER A 172 -13.51 -15.72 -2.15
CA SER A 172 -14.19 -14.41 -2.12
C SER A 172 -13.91 -13.56 -3.37
N LEU A 173 -12.84 -13.86 -4.12
CA LEU A 173 -12.51 -13.18 -5.37
C LEU A 173 -13.51 -13.47 -6.49
N THR A 174 -14.33 -14.51 -6.33
CA THR A 174 -15.32 -14.92 -7.34
C THR A 174 -16.32 -13.81 -7.68
N THR A 175 -16.50 -12.77 -6.86
CA THR A 175 -17.40 -11.63 -7.15
C THR A 175 -16.69 -10.38 -7.66
N ARG A 176 -15.38 -10.40 -7.91
CA ARG A 176 -14.61 -9.22 -8.31
C ARG A 176 -14.25 -9.25 -9.79
N ASN A 177 -14.37 -8.10 -10.45
CA ASN A 177 -13.86 -7.89 -11.79
C ASN A 177 -12.59 -7.02 -11.70
N GLN A 178 -11.54 -7.40 -12.44
CA GLN A 178 -10.32 -6.60 -12.68
C GLN A 178 -9.28 -6.51 -11.54
N LEU A 179 -9.09 -7.58 -10.74
CA LEU A 179 -7.97 -7.67 -9.80
C LEU A 179 -6.81 -8.49 -10.41
N THR A 180 -5.61 -7.93 -10.35
CA THR A 180 -4.34 -8.62 -10.59
C THR A 180 -3.70 -8.95 -9.25
N ILE A 181 -3.29 -10.20 -9.09
CA ILE A 181 -2.57 -10.67 -7.89
C ILE A 181 -1.18 -11.12 -8.33
N ILE A 182 -0.16 -10.49 -7.77
CA ILE A 182 1.24 -10.84 -8.00
C ILE A 182 1.75 -11.55 -6.74
N ILE A 183 2.33 -12.72 -6.93
CA ILE A 183 2.89 -13.53 -5.84
C ILE A 183 4.41 -13.47 -6.02
N CYS A 184 5.10 -12.88 -5.04
CA CYS A 184 6.56 -12.75 -5.06
C CYS A 184 7.20 -13.97 -4.38
N ASP A 185 7.67 -14.93 -5.18
CA ASP A 185 8.67 -15.96 -4.78
C ASP A 185 9.25 -16.66 -6.02
N GLU A 186 10.53 -17.07 -5.94
CA GLU A 186 11.25 -17.86 -6.95
C GLU A 186 11.18 -19.38 -6.67
N ASN A 187 10.85 -19.81 -5.44
CA ASN A 187 10.90 -21.21 -5.02
C ASN A 187 9.53 -21.82 -4.68
N PHE A 188 8.43 -21.11 -4.96
CA PHE A 188 7.11 -21.49 -4.47
C PHE A 188 6.20 -22.13 -5.52
N HIS A 189 5.70 -23.33 -5.22
CA HIS A 189 4.66 -24.00 -6.00
C HIS A 189 3.28 -23.70 -5.43
N VAL A 190 2.61 -22.68 -5.98
CA VAL A 190 1.19 -22.45 -5.73
C VAL A 190 0.38 -23.53 -6.44
N PRO A 191 -0.50 -24.30 -5.77
CA PRO A 191 -1.41 -25.19 -6.46
C PRO A 191 -2.36 -24.38 -7.37
N LEU A 192 -2.12 -24.38 -8.68
CA LEU A 192 -2.92 -23.66 -9.68
C LEU A 192 -4.41 -23.99 -9.59
N CYS A 193 -4.76 -25.18 -9.08
CA CYS A 193 -6.14 -25.60 -8.82
C CYS A 193 -6.90 -24.68 -7.86
N LEU A 194 -6.23 -23.98 -6.95
CA LEU A 194 -6.84 -22.95 -6.08
C LEU A 194 -7.43 -21.80 -6.89
N PHE A 195 -6.88 -21.53 -8.08
CA PHE A 195 -7.22 -20.39 -8.92
C PHE A 195 -7.97 -20.78 -10.20
N ASN A 196 -8.15 -22.08 -10.49
CA ASN A 196 -8.80 -22.57 -11.72
C ASN A 196 -10.16 -21.90 -11.98
N ASN A 197 -11.01 -21.77 -10.96
CA ASN A 197 -12.33 -21.13 -11.09
C ASN A 197 -12.25 -19.63 -11.38
N LEU A 198 -11.15 -18.97 -10.99
CA LEU A 198 -10.93 -17.54 -11.20
C LEU A 198 -10.37 -17.25 -12.59
N PHE A 199 -9.49 -18.13 -13.10
CA PHE A 199 -8.99 -18.06 -14.48
C PHE A 199 -10.09 -18.33 -15.50
N GLN A 200 -10.90 -19.39 -15.30
CA GLN A 200 -12.01 -19.73 -16.20
C GLN A 200 -13.09 -18.66 -16.30
N SER A 201 -13.20 -17.78 -15.29
CA SER A 201 -14.19 -16.72 -15.26
C SER A 201 -13.70 -15.37 -15.78
N ASN A 202 -12.45 -15.26 -16.28
CA ASN A 202 -11.77 -14.00 -16.61
C ASN A 202 -11.76 -12.99 -15.44
N ARG A 203 -11.86 -13.47 -14.19
CA ARG A 203 -11.97 -12.64 -12.98
C ARG A 203 -10.63 -12.39 -12.31
N LEU A 204 -9.63 -13.20 -12.64
CA LEU A 204 -8.22 -12.98 -12.34
C LEU A 204 -7.49 -12.70 -13.66
N LEU A 205 -7.01 -11.47 -13.83
CA LEU A 205 -6.43 -11.00 -15.10
C LEU A 205 -5.03 -11.58 -15.36
N SER A 206 -4.22 -11.66 -14.33
CA SER A 206 -2.89 -12.26 -14.39
C SER A 206 -2.44 -12.70 -13.00
N MET A 207 -1.68 -13.79 -12.98
CA MET A 207 -0.81 -14.19 -11.89
C MET A 207 0.57 -14.33 -12.51
N GLU A 208 1.44 -13.35 -12.26
CA GLU A 208 2.83 -13.42 -12.70
C GLU A 208 3.60 -14.23 -11.67
N LEU A 209 3.89 -15.49 -12.03
CA LEU A 209 4.83 -16.36 -11.34
C LEU A 209 6.15 -16.20 -12.10
N ASN A 210 7.17 -15.60 -11.48
CA ASN A 210 8.46 -15.40 -12.14
C ASN A 210 9.12 -16.76 -12.40
N SER A 211 8.94 -17.26 -13.63
CA SER A 211 9.77 -18.25 -14.32
C SER A 211 10.34 -19.39 -13.46
N LEU A 212 9.54 -20.44 -13.18
CA LEU A 212 9.94 -21.86 -13.08
C LEU A 212 8.82 -22.68 -12.38
N ILE A 213 7.66 -22.84 -13.02
CA ILE A 213 6.68 -23.84 -12.55
C ILE A 213 6.12 -24.59 -13.75
N HIS A 214 6.48 -25.87 -13.83
CA HIS A 214 5.76 -26.85 -14.64
C HIS A 214 4.36 -27.04 -14.03
N CYS A 215 3.33 -26.95 -14.89
CA CYS A 215 1.97 -27.31 -14.53
C CYS A 215 1.91 -28.78 -14.12
N ASP A 216 1.66 -29.08 -12.84
CA ASP A 216 1.13 -30.38 -12.46
C ASP A 216 -0.05 -30.21 -11.50
N CYS A 217 -1.24 -30.53 -12.01
CA CYS A 217 -2.50 -30.54 -11.25
C CYS A 217 -2.61 -31.73 -10.29
N SER A 218 -1.51 -32.48 -10.07
CA SER A 218 -1.51 -33.75 -9.34
C SER A 218 -1.02 -33.66 -7.89
N PHE A 219 -0.72 -32.49 -7.34
CA PHE A 219 -0.31 -32.36 -5.94
C PHE A 219 -1.48 -32.53 -4.97
N VAL A 220 -1.80 -33.82 -4.77
CA VAL A 220 -2.38 -34.38 -3.57
C VAL A 220 -1.49 -34.01 -2.39
N TYR A 221 -2.13 -33.56 -1.31
CA TYR A 221 -1.56 -33.44 0.03
C TYR A 221 -0.59 -34.57 0.33
N LEU A 222 0.64 -34.24 0.73
CA LEU A 222 1.39 -35.15 1.58
C LEU A 222 1.70 -34.43 2.89
N PRO A 223 1.23 -34.99 4.02
CA PRO A 223 1.63 -34.51 5.33
C PRO A 223 3.04 -35.00 5.64
N LEU A 224 3.83 -34.18 6.32
CA LEU A 224 4.81 -34.63 7.29
C LEU A 224 4.63 -33.78 8.54
#